data_AF-A0A2P8B2J1-F1
#
_entry.id   AF-A0A2P8B2J1-F1
#
_cell.length_a   1.000
_cell.length_b   1.000
_cell.length_c   1.000
_cell.angle_alpha   90.00
_cell.angle_beta   90.00
_cell.angle_gamma   90.00
#
_symmetry.space_group_name_H-M   'P 1'
#
loop_
_entity.id
_entity.type
_entity.pdbx_description
1 polymer ?
#
loop_
_entity_poly.entity_id
_entity_poly.type
_entity_poly.pdbx_seq_one_letter_code
_entity_poly.pdbx_strand_id
1 'polypeptide(L)'
;MSLITPDFDRSVIVRDADAEVVGRAPTTIRLLADSSATGGALSTQRVTLTDGADGARPHHHGNSAELFYLLDGTAQLLSGEQVVTAERGDLVIVPPGVAHAFAAAPGENADILIVITPGVERFEYFRHLERIAYGKVPPESLLEVQELYDTYFLSSAAWDAARR
;
A
#
# COMPACT_ATOMS: atom_id res chain seq x y z
N MET A 1 25.71 0.40 -2.90
CA MET A 1 24.87 -0.72 -2.39
C MET A 1 24.83 -0.59 -0.90
N SER A 2 23.68 -0.17 -0.33
CA SER A 2 23.44 -0.35 1.11
C SER A 2 23.09 -1.82 1.30
N LEU A 3 23.91 -2.57 2.03
CA LEU A 3 23.61 -3.96 2.37
C LEU A 3 22.73 -3.95 3.61
N ILE A 4 21.43 -3.73 3.43
CA ILE A 4 20.46 -4.06 4.47
C ILE A 4 20.39 -5.58 4.49
N THR A 5 21.00 -6.19 5.51
CA THR A 5 20.84 -7.61 5.79
C THR A 5 19.66 -7.73 6.74
N PRO A 6 18.55 -8.38 6.32
CA PRO A 6 17.42 -8.55 7.22
C PRO A 6 17.76 -9.36 8.46
N ASP A 7 17.18 -9.00 9.60
CA ASP A 7 17.42 -9.64 10.90
C ASP A 7 16.26 -10.54 11.32
N PHE A 8 16.24 -11.78 10.81
CA PHE A 8 15.27 -12.81 11.22
C PHE A 8 15.87 -14.22 11.06
N ASP A 9 15.60 -15.12 12.01
CA ASP A 9 16.19 -16.46 12.07
C ASP A 9 15.20 -17.59 11.72
N ARG A 10 13.94 -17.25 11.43
CA ARG A 10 12.85 -18.20 11.14
C ARG A 10 11.96 -17.72 10.00
N SER A 11 11.37 -18.66 9.28
CA SER A 11 10.38 -18.34 8.24
C SER A 11 9.14 -17.67 8.85
N VAL A 12 8.72 -16.56 8.24
CA VAL A 12 7.41 -15.95 8.50
C VAL A 12 6.35 -16.74 7.75
N ILE A 13 5.42 -17.37 8.47
CA ILE A 13 4.30 -18.13 7.90
C ILE A 13 3.01 -17.49 8.38
N VAL A 14 2.19 -17.05 7.42
CA VAL A 14 0.91 -16.38 7.69
C VAL A 14 -0.19 -17.22 7.07
N ARG A 15 -1.18 -17.60 7.86
CA ARG A 15 -2.39 -18.28 7.37
C ARG A 15 -3.44 -17.23 7.08
N ASP A 16 -4.11 -17.35 5.94
CA ASP A 16 -5.17 -16.41 5.55
C ASP A 16 -6.28 -16.28 6.60
N ALA A 17 -6.64 -17.41 7.25
CA ALA A 17 -7.65 -17.46 8.30
C ALA A 17 -7.27 -16.69 9.59
N ASP A 18 -5.98 -16.48 9.82
CA ASP A 18 -5.45 -15.83 11.03
C ASP A 18 -5.05 -14.37 10.76
N ALA A 19 -4.99 -13.96 9.49
CA ALA A 19 -4.57 -12.62 9.10
C ALA A 19 -5.65 -11.59 9.45
N GLU A 20 -5.27 -10.56 10.21
CA GLU A 20 -6.13 -9.42 10.50
C GLU A 20 -6.54 -8.70 9.22
N VAL A 21 -7.81 -8.31 9.17
CA VAL A 21 -8.35 -7.47 8.09
C VAL A 21 -8.76 -6.13 8.70
N VAL A 22 -8.14 -5.06 8.22
CA VAL A 22 -8.44 -3.67 8.58
C VAL A 22 -9.39 -3.07 7.55
N GLY A 23 -10.31 -2.24 8.01
CA GLY A 23 -11.32 -1.59 7.15
C GLY A 23 -12.51 -2.50 6.83
N ARG A 24 -13.32 -2.05 5.86
CA ARG A 24 -14.54 -2.73 5.40
C ARG A 24 -14.83 -2.31 3.97
N ALA A 25 -15.72 -3.05 3.29
CA ALA A 25 -16.17 -2.67 1.96
C ALA A 25 -16.50 -1.16 1.88
N PRO A 26 -16.01 -0.46 0.84
CA PRO A 26 -15.46 -1.03 -0.39
C PRO A 26 -13.94 -1.25 -0.40
N THR A 27 -13.21 -0.98 0.69
CA THR A 27 -11.75 -1.12 0.77
C THR A 27 -11.36 -1.91 2.01
N THR A 28 -10.73 -3.07 1.81
CA THR A 28 -10.20 -3.91 2.90
C THR A 28 -8.73 -4.19 2.72
N ILE A 29 -7.99 -4.22 3.82
CA ILE A 29 -6.56 -4.50 3.84
C ILE A 29 -6.32 -5.69 4.76
N ARG A 30 -5.88 -6.81 4.18
CA ARG A 30 -5.42 -7.97 4.94
C ARG A 30 -3.93 -7.83 5.24
N LEU A 31 -3.60 -7.82 6.52
CA LEU A 31 -2.25 -7.68 7.04
C LEU A 31 -1.52 -9.02 6.95
N LEU A 32 -0.46 -9.11 6.13
CA LEU A 32 0.27 -10.37 5.94
C LEU A 32 1.57 -10.39 6.73
N ALA A 33 2.55 -9.57 6.38
CA ALA A 33 3.80 -9.46 7.14
C ALA A 33 4.23 -8.00 7.28
N ASP A 34 4.71 -7.65 8.47
CA ASP A 34 5.22 -6.32 8.77
C ASP A 34 6.76 -6.34 8.81
N SER A 35 7.39 -5.16 8.68
CA SER A 35 8.86 -5.03 8.74
C SER A 35 9.46 -5.66 9.99
N SER A 36 8.78 -5.51 11.12
CA SER A 36 9.16 -6.09 12.41
C SER A 36 9.22 -7.62 12.40
N ALA A 37 8.37 -8.29 11.61
CA ALA A 37 8.35 -9.75 11.51
C ALA A 37 9.39 -10.28 10.51
N THR A 38 9.80 -9.47 9.53
CA THR A 38 10.72 -9.86 8.46
C THR A 38 12.13 -9.30 8.65
N GLY A 39 12.43 -8.74 9.83
CA GLY A 39 13.72 -8.13 10.11
C GLY A 39 14.09 -7.01 9.14
N GLY A 40 13.10 -6.28 8.61
CA GLY A 40 13.32 -5.23 7.61
C GLY A 40 13.44 -5.70 6.16
N ALA A 41 13.26 -7.00 5.86
CA ALA A 41 13.31 -7.49 4.47
C ALA A 41 12.19 -6.90 3.61
N LEU A 42 10.95 -7.00 4.10
CA LEU A 42 9.78 -6.54 3.38
C LEU A 42 8.58 -6.33 4.31
N SER A 43 7.62 -5.54 3.86
CA SER A 43 6.27 -5.54 4.39
C SER A 43 5.31 -5.94 3.29
N THR A 44 4.29 -6.72 3.60
CA THR A 44 3.31 -7.16 2.61
C THR A 44 1.90 -7.20 3.17
N GLN A 45 0.97 -6.81 2.31
CA GLN A 45 -0.46 -6.79 2.57
C GLN A 45 -1.21 -7.14 1.28
N ARG A 46 -2.43 -7.64 1.43
CA ARG A 46 -3.35 -7.81 0.31
C ARG A 46 -4.46 -6.77 0.43
N VAL A 47 -4.68 -6.00 -0.62
CA VAL A 47 -5.72 -4.98 -0.68
C VAL A 47 -6.82 -5.45 -1.62
N THR A 48 -8.06 -5.43 -1.15
CA THR A 48 -9.23 -5.70 -1.97
C THR A 48 -10.07 -4.44 -2.07
N LEU A 49 -10.33 -4.00 -3.30
CA LEU A 49 -11.08 -2.80 -3.67
C LEU A 49 -12.29 -3.21 -4.50
N THR A 50 -13.46 -2.66 -4.19
CA THR A 50 -14.69 -2.94 -4.93
C THR A 50 -15.30 -1.69 -5.53
N ASP A 51 -15.96 -1.82 -6.67
CA ASP A 51 -16.77 -0.77 -7.30
C ASP A 51 -16.00 0.55 -7.50
N GLY A 52 -14.80 0.46 -8.10
CA GLY A 52 -13.95 1.62 -8.38
C GLY A 52 -13.34 2.31 -7.16
N ALA A 53 -13.40 1.68 -5.98
CA ALA A 53 -12.90 2.25 -4.73
C ALA A 53 -11.42 2.62 -4.77
N ASP A 54 -11.10 3.70 -4.06
CA ASP A 54 -9.73 4.16 -3.88
C ASP A 54 -8.98 3.25 -2.90
N GLY A 55 -7.71 2.98 -3.22
CA GLY A 55 -6.78 2.26 -2.35
C GLY A 55 -5.89 3.22 -1.57
N ALA A 56 -5.06 3.99 -2.29
CA ALA A 56 -4.21 5.01 -1.69
C ALA A 56 -4.22 6.30 -2.52
N ARG A 57 -4.23 7.43 -1.81
CA ARG A 57 -4.02 8.77 -2.39
C ARG A 57 -2.56 8.94 -2.82
N PRO A 58 -2.23 9.93 -3.68
CA PRO A 58 -0.86 10.17 -4.09
C PRO A 58 0.10 10.36 -2.89
N HIS A 59 1.14 9.54 -2.86
CA HIS A 59 2.20 9.55 -1.86
C HIS A 59 3.50 9.02 -2.45
N HIS A 60 4.59 9.07 -1.70
CA HIS A 60 5.81 8.34 -2.01
C HIS A 60 6.40 7.71 -0.74
N HIS A 61 7.25 6.72 -0.97
CA HIS A 61 8.14 6.15 0.03
C HIS A 61 9.54 6.72 -0.17
N GLY A 62 10.21 7.16 0.90
CA GLY A 62 11.54 7.77 0.81
C GLY A 62 12.64 6.73 0.60
N ASN A 63 12.52 5.57 1.23
CA ASN A 63 13.56 4.55 1.26
C ASN A 63 13.20 3.26 0.51
N SER A 64 11.92 3.03 0.31
CA SER A 64 11.40 1.72 -0.10
C SER A 64 10.80 1.76 -1.50
N ALA A 65 11.06 0.70 -2.28
CA ALA A 65 10.28 0.43 -3.48
C ALA A 65 8.96 -0.23 -3.08
N GLU A 66 7.89 0.04 -3.82
CA GLU A 66 6.60 -0.61 -3.64
C GLU A 66 6.21 -1.38 -4.90
N LEU A 67 5.85 -2.64 -4.71
CA LEU A 67 5.45 -3.58 -5.74
C LEU A 67 3.95 -3.82 -5.61
N PHE A 68 3.25 -3.82 -6.74
CA PHE A 68 1.84 -4.17 -6.89
C PHE A 68 1.72 -5.34 -7.86
N TYR A 69 1.11 -6.43 -7.42
CA TYR A 69 0.79 -7.57 -8.26
C TYR A 69 -0.71 -7.82 -8.24
N LEU A 70 -1.35 -7.78 -9.41
CA LEU A 70 -2.80 -7.97 -9.50
C LEU A 70 -3.14 -9.46 -9.49
N LEU A 71 -3.76 -9.88 -8.40
CA LEU A 71 -4.28 -11.23 -8.20
C LEU A 71 -5.54 -11.45 -9.02
N ASP A 72 -6.40 -10.43 -9.09
CA ASP A 72 -7.63 -10.41 -9.87
C ASP A 72 -8.11 -8.97 -10.15
N GLY A 73 -9.01 -8.83 -11.13
CA GLY A 73 -9.63 -7.56 -11.49
C GLY A 73 -8.70 -6.56 -12.19
N THR A 74 -9.05 -5.28 -12.09
CA THR A 74 -8.39 -4.18 -12.82
C THR A 74 -8.20 -2.96 -11.94
N ALA A 75 -6.97 -2.44 -11.89
CA ALA A 75 -6.61 -1.26 -11.10
C ALA A 75 -5.99 -0.16 -11.98
N GLN A 76 -6.23 1.09 -11.59
CA GLN A 76 -5.44 2.22 -12.06
C GLN A 76 -4.33 2.50 -11.05
N LEU A 77 -3.10 2.69 -11.53
CA LEU A 77 -1.95 3.04 -10.70
C LEU A 77 -1.25 4.28 -11.25
N LEU A 78 -0.96 5.23 -10.38
CA LEU A 78 -0.04 6.33 -10.66
C LEU A 78 1.40 5.84 -10.46
N SER A 79 2.29 6.18 -11.39
CA SER A 79 3.74 6.05 -11.26
C SER A 79 4.41 7.31 -11.84
N GLY A 80 4.83 8.21 -10.95
CA GLY A 80 5.32 9.53 -11.29
C GLY A 80 4.22 10.40 -11.88
N GLU A 81 4.32 10.66 -13.18
CA GLU A 81 3.34 11.48 -13.93
C GLU A 81 2.43 10.64 -14.83
N GLN A 82 2.58 9.31 -14.81
CA GLN A 82 1.82 8.40 -15.65
C GLN A 82 0.77 7.66 -14.83
N VAL A 83 -0.42 7.48 -15.41
CA VAL A 83 -1.44 6.57 -14.88
C VAL A 83 -1.52 5.37 -15.81
N VAL A 84 -1.26 4.20 -15.26
CA VAL A 84 -1.35 2.92 -15.96
C VAL A 84 -2.59 2.18 -15.49
N THR A 85 -3.24 1.46 -16.40
CA THR A 85 -4.26 0.47 -16.05
C THR A 85 -3.57 -0.88 -16.07
N ALA A 86 -3.63 -1.61 -14.96
CA ALA A 86 -3.02 -2.92 -14.81
C ALA A 86 -4.11 -3.94 -14.48
N GLU A 87 -4.02 -5.10 -15.09
CA GLU A 87 -5.00 -6.17 -15.04
C GLU A 87 -4.43 -7.40 -14.33
N ARG A 88 -5.27 -8.40 -14.06
CA ARG A 88 -4.86 -9.67 -13.46
C ARG A 88 -3.58 -10.24 -14.09
N GLY A 89 -2.59 -10.50 -13.24
CA GLY A 89 -1.29 -11.05 -13.62
C GLY A 89 -0.21 -10.00 -13.89
N ASP A 90 -0.59 -8.72 -14.02
CA ASP A 90 0.36 -7.63 -14.20
C ASP A 90 1.10 -7.28 -12.91
N LEU A 91 2.30 -6.74 -13.11
CA LEU A 91 3.23 -6.32 -12.07
C LEU A 91 3.61 -4.85 -12.31
N VAL A 92 3.49 -4.02 -11.28
CA VAL A 92 3.99 -2.65 -11.26
C VAL A 92 4.96 -2.52 -10.10
N ILE A 93 6.16 -1.97 -10.34
CA ILE A 93 7.13 -1.68 -9.28
C ILE A 93 7.47 -0.20 -9.34
N VAL A 94 7.22 0.51 -8.25
CA VAL A 94 7.52 1.93 -8.09
C VAL A 94 8.79 2.09 -7.27
N PRO A 95 9.81 2.81 -7.77
CA PRO A 95 11.04 3.02 -7.03
C PRO A 95 10.86 4.05 -5.89
N PRO A 96 11.76 4.07 -4.90
CA PRO A 96 11.74 5.10 -3.86
C PRO A 96 11.75 6.52 -4.43
N GLY A 97 11.05 7.43 -3.77
CA GLY A 97 10.93 8.85 -4.13
C GLY A 97 9.96 9.13 -5.28
N VAL A 98 9.43 8.12 -5.97
CA VAL A 98 8.46 8.32 -7.04
C VAL A 98 7.05 8.34 -6.49
N ALA A 99 6.29 9.38 -6.85
CA ALA A 99 4.90 9.51 -6.47
C ALA A 99 4.04 8.39 -7.07
N HIS A 100 3.19 7.78 -6.27
CA HIS A 100 2.26 6.73 -6.69
C HIS A 100 0.96 6.77 -5.89
N ALA A 101 -0.06 6.14 -6.45
CA ALA A 101 -1.43 6.06 -5.97
C ALA A 101 -2.06 4.87 -6.65
N PHE A 102 -3.14 4.32 -6.10
CA PHE A 102 -3.88 3.26 -6.77
C PHE A 102 -5.34 3.23 -6.35
N ALA A 103 -6.17 2.73 -7.26
CA ALA A 103 -7.59 2.51 -7.07
C ALA A 103 -8.04 1.38 -7.98
N ALA A 104 -9.19 0.76 -7.68
CA ALA A 104 -9.85 -0.05 -8.70
C ALA A 104 -10.23 0.85 -9.88
N ALA A 105 -10.18 0.28 -11.10
CA ALA A 105 -10.67 0.99 -12.27
C ALA A 105 -12.17 1.33 -12.11
N PRO A 106 -12.68 2.41 -12.74
CA PRO A 106 -14.06 2.83 -12.56
C PRO A 106 -15.07 1.70 -12.81
N GLY A 107 -15.90 1.38 -11.80
CA GLY A 107 -16.90 0.31 -11.85
C GLY A 107 -16.34 -1.12 -11.74
N GLU A 108 -15.04 -1.29 -11.58
CA GLU A 108 -14.37 -2.58 -11.48
C GLU A 108 -14.00 -2.92 -10.03
N ASN A 109 -13.69 -4.19 -9.79
CA ASN A 109 -13.03 -4.64 -8.56
C ASN A 109 -11.53 -4.83 -8.83
N ALA A 110 -10.72 -4.77 -7.78
CA ALA A 110 -9.30 -5.11 -7.84
C ALA A 110 -8.86 -5.85 -6.59
N ASP A 111 -8.04 -6.88 -6.77
CA ASP A 111 -7.41 -7.62 -5.69
C ASP A 111 -5.90 -7.64 -5.89
N ILE A 112 -5.19 -7.03 -4.96
CA ILE A 112 -3.81 -6.58 -5.16
C ILE A 112 -2.94 -7.12 -4.03
N LEU A 113 -1.88 -7.85 -4.37
CA LEU A 113 -0.78 -8.12 -3.44
C LEU A 113 0.21 -6.97 -3.51
N ILE A 114 0.50 -6.35 -2.37
CA ILE A 114 1.45 -5.25 -2.25
C ILE A 114 2.65 -5.71 -1.43
N VAL A 115 3.86 -5.36 -1.89
CA VAL A 115 5.12 -5.63 -1.20
C VAL A 115 5.97 -4.36 -1.17
N ILE A 116 6.44 -3.96 -0.01
CA ILE A 116 7.33 -2.81 0.18
C ILE A 116 8.70 -3.32 0.63
N THR A 117 9.77 -2.91 -0.05
CA THR A 117 11.16 -3.32 0.26
C THR A 117 12.14 -2.14 0.14
N PRO A 118 13.00 -1.89 1.15
CA PRO A 118 13.05 -2.54 2.47
C PRO A 118 11.74 -2.43 3.24
N GLY A 119 11.53 -3.29 4.24
CA GLY A 119 10.28 -3.33 4.99
C GLY A 119 10.07 -2.05 5.82
N VAL A 120 8.84 -1.55 5.85
CA VAL A 120 8.40 -0.40 6.67
C VAL A 120 7.21 -0.76 7.55
N GLU A 121 6.92 0.00 8.59
CA GLU A 121 5.80 -0.31 9.49
C GLU A 121 4.45 -0.06 8.79
N ARG A 122 3.71 -1.15 8.52
CA ARG A 122 2.45 -1.14 7.79
C ARG A 122 1.25 -1.46 8.66
N PHE A 123 1.40 -2.34 9.64
CA PHE A 123 0.25 -2.81 10.42
C PHE A 123 -0.35 -1.66 11.23
N GLU A 124 0.47 -0.95 12.00
CA GLU A 124 0.01 0.24 12.74
C GLU A 124 -0.39 1.39 11.81
N TYR A 125 0.29 1.56 10.66
CA TYR A 125 -0.13 2.55 9.66
C TYR A 125 -1.60 2.33 9.23
N PHE A 126 -1.98 1.10 8.87
CA PHE A 126 -3.35 0.82 8.44
C PHE A 126 -4.35 0.97 9.61
N ARG A 127 -4.00 0.56 10.82
CA ARG A 127 -4.82 0.82 12.03
C ARG A 127 -4.93 2.32 12.33
N HIS A 128 -3.91 3.11 12.03
CA HIS A 128 -3.92 4.58 12.14
C HIS A 128 -4.90 5.19 11.12
N LEU A 129 -4.84 4.76 9.87
CA LEU A 129 -5.80 5.16 8.84
C LEU A 129 -7.24 4.82 9.24
N GLU A 130 -7.47 3.65 9.83
CA GLU A 130 -8.79 3.26 10.31
C GLU A 130 -9.28 4.17 11.45
N ARG A 131 -8.39 4.52 12.40
CA ARG A 131 -8.71 5.50 13.44
C ARG A 131 -9.09 6.86 12.85
N ILE A 132 -8.43 7.30 11.78
CA ILE A 132 -8.78 8.53 11.05
C ILE A 132 -10.15 8.40 10.38
N ALA A 133 -10.40 7.28 9.68
CA ALA A 133 -11.67 7.03 9.00
C ALA A 133 -12.86 7.01 9.96
N TYR A 134 -12.65 6.60 11.22
CA TYR A 134 -13.65 6.65 12.28
C TYR A 134 -13.67 7.96 13.09
N GLY A 135 -12.89 8.97 12.70
CA GLY A 135 -12.84 10.27 13.37
C GLY A 135 -12.28 10.21 14.79
N LYS A 136 -11.54 9.16 15.14
CA LYS A 136 -10.92 8.99 16.46
C LYS A 136 -9.64 9.83 16.62
N VAL A 137 -8.97 10.13 15.51
CA VAL A 137 -7.79 11.01 15.44
C VAL A 137 -7.87 11.86 14.16
N PRO A 138 -7.27 13.06 14.14
CA PRO A 138 -7.29 13.93 12.96
C PRO A 138 -6.36 13.39 11.84
N PRO A 139 -6.64 13.63 10.54
CA PRO A 139 -5.76 13.22 9.44
C PRO A 139 -4.32 13.73 9.57
N GLU A 140 -4.14 14.92 10.14
CA GLU A 140 -2.85 15.57 10.36
C GLU A 140 -1.94 14.76 11.30
N SER A 141 -2.49 13.86 12.11
CA SER A 141 -1.70 12.96 12.96
C SER A 141 -0.77 12.03 12.19
N LEU A 142 -0.97 11.83 10.88
CA LEU A 142 -0.01 11.10 10.03
C LEU A 142 1.26 11.91 9.75
N LEU A 143 1.20 13.24 9.78
CA LEU A 143 2.38 14.09 9.54
C LEU A 143 3.42 13.93 10.65
N GLU A 144 2.97 13.63 11.87
CA GLU A 144 3.83 13.39 13.04
C GLU A 144 4.59 12.07 12.97
N VAL A 145 4.14 11.13 12.12
CA VAL A 145 4.68 9.75 12.03
C VAL A 145 5.03 9.35 10.59
N GLN A 146 5.10 10.31 9.67
CA GLN A 146 5.39 10.06 8.25
C GLN A 146 6.75 9.36 8.03
N GLU A 147 7.75 9.69 8.86
CA GLU A 147 9.07 9.05 8.80
C GLU A 147 9.03 7.59 9.27
N LEU A 148 8.22 7.29 10.30
CA LEU A 148 8.06 5.93 10.82
C LEU A 148 7.41 5.01 9.78
N TYR A 149 6.38 5.52 9.10
CA TYR A 149 5.65 4.78 8.08
C TYR A 149 6.27 4.90 6.68
N ASP A 150 7.38 5.63 6.55
CA ASP A 150 8.03 5.99 5.27
C ASP A 150 6.99 6.47 4.23
N THR A 151 5.96 7.22 4.63
CA THR A 151 4.81 7.55 3.77
C THR A 151 4.58 9.05 3.76
N TYR A 152 4.82 9.68 2.61
CA TYR A 152 4.76 11.12 2.44
C TYR A 152 3.70 11.49 1.40
N PHE A 153 2.57 12.07 1.84
CA PHE A 153 1.46 12.43 0.96
C PHE A 153 1.76 13.68 0.13
N LEU A 154 1.23 13.70 -1.10
CA LEU A 154 1.38 14.81 -2.06
C LEU A 154 0.16 14.91 -2.98
N SER A 155 0.13 15.89 -3.88
CA SER A 155 -0.89 16.03 -4.92
C SER A 155 -0.35 15.63 -6.29
N SER A 156 -1.19 15.05 -7.15
CA SER A 156 -0.80 14.68 -8.51
C SER A 156 -1.88 15.09 -9.50
N ALA A 157 -1.55 16.05 -10.37
CA ALA A 157 -2.47 16.52 -11.40
C ALA A 157 -2.84 15.40 -12.39
N ALA A 158 -1.92 14.48 -12.66
CA ALA A 158 -2.16 13.32 -13.52
C ALA A 158 -3.20 12.38 -12.89
N TRP A 159 -3.06 12.10 -11.59
CA TRP A 159 -4.03 11.28 -10.85
C TRP A 159 -5.39 11.98 -10.75
N ASP A 160 -5.41 13.25 -10.37
CA ASP A 160 -6.65 14.04 -10.25
C ASP A 160 -7.38 14.19 -11.60
N ALA A 161 -6.66 14.12 -12.73
CA ALA A 161 -7.26 14.09 -14.06
C ALA A 161 -7.82 12.71 -14.42
N ALA A 162 -7.14 11.63 -14.03
CA ALA A 162 -7.55 10.26 -14.33
C ALA A 162 -8.72 9.76 -13.47
N ARG A 163 -8.91 10.35 -12.28
CA ARG A 163 -9.96 9.98 -11.30
C ARG A 163 -11.20 10.87 -11.37
N ARG A 164 -11.28 11.75 -12.36
CA ARG A 164 -12.42 12.65 -12.59
C ARG A 164 -13.58 11.99 -13.32
#